data_AF-A0A1V9ZBG8-F1
#
_entry.id   AF-A0A1V9ZBG8-F1
#
_cell.length_a   1.000
_cell.length_b   1.000
_cell.length_c   1.000
_cell.angle_alpha   90.00
_cell.angle_beta   90.00
_cell.angle_gamma   90.00
#
_symmetry.space_group_name_H-M   'P 1'
#
loop_
_entity.id
_entity.type
_entity.pdbx_description
1 polymer ?
#
loop_
_entity_poly.entity_id
_entity_poly.type
_entity_poly.pdbx_seq_one_letter_code
_entity_poly.pdbx_strand_id
1 'polypeptide(L)'
;MTTSVLQQVDPFYMALNRSRQRRFQESIDLCTDILDHNPYDQAVWFLKCRVITQQTYVDDSEMEEDGAADLLMDDNALASMPRPGTSLSRPMTRANTASGDQSYRPMSSSGRPLSGYARPGTGSRPGTGMSLDQAMQGTRPGTSRPPTSLGRQVRLGTASMQSLTESGDFINPDRIDMKRYATRPPIAKVLVDYLLYHDHNPKKALELAAEATVVADYKDWWWKARLGKCYYQLGLLRDAEKQFESSLRNQEMVITYLELCKVYLKLDQPNTALEYFKRANDKFPGDVHILVGIARIYDMINDIDKSVEIYRKVLDIDPANIEAIACLASNNFYNDHPEVALRYYRRLLQMDVNNTELWCNIGLCCFYASQYDMTLSCFERALSMASDDNMADVWYNIGQVAIGIGDLGLAYQAFKIAVTVDSNHAESYNNLGVLELRKGNVEQARANFQFADNLADFMFEPSYNRALLAYKIGDFQDAYTKVTKALNVYPDHADSIELKRQLEQFLTMI
;
A
#
# COMPACT_ATOMS: atom_id res chain seq x y z
N MET A 1 5.33 -27.35 -43.01
CA MET A 1 6.33 -26.46 -43.64
C MET A 1 6.82 -25.33 -42.71
N THR A 2 6.25 -25.13 -41.51
CA THR A 2 6.68 -24.05 -40.59
C THR A 2 7.84 -24.44 -39.66
N THR A 3 8.09 -25.74 -39.44
CA THR A 3 9.15 -26.22 -38.53
C THR A 3 10.55 -26.25 -39.16
N SER A 4 10.66 -26.37 -40.49
CA SER A 4 11.96 -26.41 -41.18
C SER A 4 12.59 -25.03 -41.41
N VAL A 5 11.80 -23.95 -41.38
CA VAL A 5 12.31 -22.57 -41.53
C VAL A 5 12.92 -22.06 -40.22
N LEU A 6 12.42 -22.53 -39.07
CA LEU A 6 12.95 -22.16 -37.74
C LEU A 6 14.36 -22.70 -37.49
N GLN A 7 14.78 -23.78 -38.15
CA GLN A 7 16.15 -24.31 -38.06
C GLN A 7 17.20 -23.50 -38.85
N GLN A 8 16.77 -22.53 -39.68
CA GLN A 8 17.68 -21.65 -40.43
C GLN A 8 17.87 -20.27 -39.80
N VAL A 9 17.15 -19.95 -38.72
CA VAL A 9 17.23 -18.64 -38.06
C VAL A 9 18.31 -18.68 -36.98
N ASP A 10 19.18 -17.67 -36.97
CA ASP A 10 20.22 -17.48 -35.95
C ASP A 10 19.61 -17.56 -34.52
N PRO A 11 20.09 -18.47 -33.65
CA PRO A 11 19.63 -18.62 -32.29
C PRO A 11 19.64 -17.30 -31.48
N PHE A 12 20.64 -16.45 -31.69
CA PHE A 12 20.73 -15.16 -30.99
C PHE A 12 19.61 -14.20 -31.42
N TYR A 13 19.35 -14.12 -32.73
CA TYR A 13 18.24 -13.32 -33.25
C TYR A 13 16.88 -13.82 -32.72
N MET A 14 16.72 -15.15 -32.62
CA MET A 14 15.52 -15.75 -32.07
C MET A 14 15.33 -15.38 -30.59
N ALA A 15 16.38 -15.46 -29.77
CA ALA A 15 16.35 -15.03 -28.38
C ALA A 15 15.98 -13.54 -28.25
N LEU A 16 16.58 -12.67 -29.07
CA LEU A 16 16.25 -11.25 -29.08
C LEU A 16 14.77 -10.98 -29.43
N ASN A 17 14.25 -11.70 -30.42
CA ASN A 17 12.84 -11.58 -30.82
C ASN A 17 11.90 -12.05 -29.70
N ARG A 18 12.24 -13.15 -29.00
CA ARG A 18 11.48 -13.66 -27.85
C ARG A 18 11.49 -12.70 -26.67
N SER A 19 12.63 -12.09 -26.37
CA SER A 19 12.73 -11.01 -25.39
C SER A 19 11.82 -9.82 -25.73
N ARG A 20 11.79 -9.38 -27.01
CA ARG A 20 10.89 -8.30 -27.46
C ARG A 20 9.41 -8.66 -27.32
N GLN A 21 9.07 -9.93 -27.49
CA GLN A 21 7.71 -10.45 -27.29
C GLN A 21 7.35 -10.71 -25.82
N ARG A 22 8.22 -10.34 -24.87
CA ARG A 22 8.09 -10.61 -23.43
C ARG A 22 7.97 -12.11 -23.09
N ARG A 23 8.49 -12.98 -23.95
CA ARG A 23 8.64 -14.42 -23.68
C ARG A 23 9.99 -14.65 -23.03
N PHE A 24 10.09 -14.27 -21.76
CA PHE A 24 11.37 -14.21 -21.06
C PHE A 24 11.98 -15.59 -20.84
N GLN A 25 11.19 -16.59 -20.42
CA GLN A 25 11.69 -17.95 -20.17
C GLN A 25 12.33 -18.57 -21.43
N GLU A 26 11.59 -18.59 -22.54
CA GLU A 26 12.10 -19.09 -23.84
C GLU A 26 13.39 -18.38 -24.27
N SER A 27 13.51 -17.08 -24.00
CA SER A 27 14.71 -16.30 -24.32
C SER A 27 15.89 -16.64 -23.41
N ILE A 28 15.64 -16.96 -22.14
CA ILE A 28 16.69 -17.35 -21.18
C ILE A 28 17.26 -18.71 -21.58
N ASP A 29 16.40 -19.68 -21.90
CA ASP A 29 16.78 -21.03 -22.28
C ASP A 29 17.61 -21.02 -23.59
N LEU A 30 17.21 -20.22 -24.57
CA LEU A 30 18.03 -20.04 -25.78
C LEU A 30 19.39 -19.39 -25.49
N CYS A 31 19.45 -18.44 -24.55
CA CYS A 31 20.71 -17.83 -24.17
C CYS A 31 21.60 -18.76 -23.34
N THR A 32 21.04 -19.65 -22.50
CA THR A 32 21.83 -20.68 -21.80
C THR A 32 22.46 -21.62 -22.81
N ASP A 33 21.67 -22.11 -23.78
CA ASP A 33 22.16 -23.02 -24.80
C ASP A 33 23.33 -22.38 -25.57
N ILE A 34 23.19 -21.12 -26.00
CA ILE A 34 24.26 -20.43 -26.73
C ILE A 34 25.52 -20.24 -25.87
N LEU A 35 25.38 -19.89 -24.59
CA LEU A 35 26.53 -19.69 -23.69
C LEU A 35 27.24 -21.00 -23.35
N ASP A 36 26.52 -22.12 -23.29
CA ASP A 36 27.12 -23.45 -23.07
C ASP A 36 27.99 -23.87 -24.27
N HIS A 37 27.60 -23.48 -25.49
CA HIS A 37 28.39 -23.70 -26.70
C HIS A 37 29.53 -22.67 -26.86
N ASN A 38 29.29 -21.40 -26.51
CA ASN A 38 30.26 -20.31 -26.60
C ASN A 38 30.28 -19.45 -25.31
N PRO A 39 31.16 -19.79 -24.34
CA PRO A 39 31.22 -19.11 -23.05
C PRO A 39 31.70 -17.65 -23.10
N TYR A 40 32.30 -17.20 -24.22
CA TYR A 40 32.90 -15.86 -24.34
C TYR A 40 31.99 -14.82 -24.99
N ASP A 41 30.76 -15.20 -25.36
CA ASP A 41 29.83 -14.28 -26.02
C ASP A 41 29.22 -13.26 -25.06
N GLN A 42 29.74 -12.03 -25.11
CA GLN A 42 29.29 -10.92 -24.27
C GLN A 42 27.90 -10.41 -24.68
N ALA A 43 27.49 -10.56 -25.94
CA ALA A 43 26.19 -10.06 -26.41
C ALA A 43 25.06 -10.94 -25.89
N VAL A 44 25.26 -12.26 -25.92
CA VAL A 44 24.32 -13.24 -25.34
C VAL A 44 24.27 -13.10 -23.83
N TRP A 45 25.43 -12.92 -23.18
CA TRP A 45 25.48 -12.66 -21.74
C TRP A 45 24.70 -11.40 -21.37
N PHE A 46 24.90 -10.30 -22.10
CA PHE A 46 24.17 -9.04 -21.90
C PHE A 46 22.66 -9.21 -22.07
N LEU A 47 22.24 -9.92 -23.12
CA LEU A 47 20.83 -10.19 -23.38
C LEU A 47 20.21 -11.03 -22.26
N LYS A 48 20.89 -12.09 -21.84
CA LYS A 48 20.44 -12.97 -20.75
C LYS A 48 20.31 -12.20 -19.44
N CYS A 49 21.31 -11.40 -19.06
CA CYS A 49 21.22 -10.51 -17.90
C CYS A 49 19.95 -9.67 -17.96
N ARG A 50 19.76 -8.94 -19.07
CA ARG A 50 18.63 -8.03 -19.25
C ARG A 50 17.29 -8.75 -19.20
N VAL A 51 17.18 -9.94 -19.77
CA VAL A 51 15.92 -10.69 -19.77
C VAL A 51 15.59 -11.16 -18.36
N ILE A 52 16.58 -11.66 -17.61
CA ILE A 52 16.41 -12.05 -16.21
C ILE A 52 15.97 -10.85 -15.37
N THR A 53 16.60 -9.69 -15.55
CA THR A 53 16.18 -8.48 -14.82
C THR A 53 14.79 -8.04 -15.19
N GLN A 54 14.41 -8.10 -16.47
CA GLN A 54 13.08 -7.72 -16.92
C GLN A 54 11.99 -8.69 -16.43
N GLN A 55 12.34 -9.96 -16.22
CA GLN A 55 11.42 -10.95 -15.65
C GLN A 55 11.11 -10.65 -14.19
N THR A 56 12.11 -10.22 -13.40
CA THR A 56 11.93 -9.88 -11.97
C THR A 56 11.68 -8.40 -11.73
N TYR A 57 11.68 -7.57 -12.77
CA TYR A 57 11.57 -6.12 -12.65
C TYR A 57 10.24 -5.71 -12.02
N VAL A 58 10.34 -4.94 -10.95
CA VAL A 58 9.21 -4.27 -10.31
C VAL A 58 9.56 -2.79 -10.25
N ASP A 59 8.64 -1.94 -10.71
CA ASP A 59 8.80 -0.50 -10.60
C ASP A 59 8.54 -0.06 -9.16
N ASP A 60 9.62 0.27 -8.46
CA ASP A 60 9.60 0.73 -7.08
C ASP A 60 9.57 2.27 -6.98
N SER A 61 9.49 3.02 -8.08
CA SER A 61 9.39 4.48 -8.02
C SER A 61 8.15 4.95 -7.27
N GLU A 62 7.08 4.15 -7.31
CA GLU A 62 5.81 4.41 -6.65
C GLU A 62 5.54 3.55 -5.39
N MET A 63 6.43 2.60 -5.06
CA MET A 63 6.21 1.58 -4.02
C MET A 63 7.16 1.77 -2.82
N GLU A 64 6.61 1.76 -1.61
CA GLU A 64 7.37 1.67 -0.36
C GLU A 64 6.63 0.82 0.67
N GLU A 65 7.02 -0.44 0.79
CA GLU A 65 6.78 -1.14 2.05
C GLU A 65 7.77 -0.55 3.07
N ASP A 66 7.35 -0.29 4.31
CA ASP A 66 8.29 -0.05 5.41
C ASP A 66 8.25 -1.27 6.32
N GLY A 67 9.42 -1.77 6.69
CA GLY A 67 9.51 -2.84 7.67
C GLY A 67 9.22 -2.34 9.08
N ALA A 68 8.81 -3.23 9.99
CA ALA A 68 8.64 -2.89 11.40
C ALA A 68 9.89 -2.23 12.02
N ALA A 69 11.09 -2.61 11.58
CA ALA A 69 12.35 -1.99 12.01
C ALA A 69 12.51 -0.56 11.48
N ASP A 70 12.26 -0.33 10.19
CA ASP A 70 12.35 1.02 9.58
C ASP A 70 11.32 1.98 10.22
N LEU A 71 10.20 1.44 10.71
CA LEU A 71 9.13 2.23 11.32
C LEU A 71 9.37 2.60 12.78
N LEU A 72 9.94 1.68 13.55
CA LEU A 72 10.04 1.83 15.00
C LEU A 72 11.45 2.21 15.48
N MET A 73 12.48 1.91 14.69
CA MET A 73 13.88 2.06 15.09
C MET A 73 14.63 3.15 14.31
N ASP A 74 14.22 3.42 13.06
CA ASP A 74 14.85 4.43 12.22
C ASP A 74 14.18 5.81 12.42
N ASP A 75 14.67 6.58 13.39
CA ASP A 75 14.23 7.97 13.60
C ASP A 75 14.95 8.93 12.64
N ASN A 76 14.40 9.05 11.44
CA ASN A 76 14.89 9.95 10.39
C ASN A 76 14.16 11.32 10.38
N ALA A 77 13.14 11.49 11.23
CA ALA A 77 12.36 12.72 11.30
C ALA A 77 13.14 13.81 12.03
N LEU A 78 13.21 15.02 11.44
CA LEU A 78 13.90 16.16 12.07
C LEU A 78 13.15 16.71 13.29
N ALA A 79 11.82 16.61 13.29
CA ALA A 79 10.97 17.18 14.33
C ALA A 79 10.23 16.06 15.06
N SER A 80 10.40 16.00 16.38
CA SER A 80 9.70 15.03 17.23
C SER A 80 8.23 15.40 17.47
N MET A 81 7.90 16.71 17.44
CA MET A 81 6.53 17.21 17.56
C MET A 81 6.24 18.27 16.50
N PRO A 82 6.05 17.85 15.23
CA PRO A 82 5.71 18.75 14.15
C PRO A 82 4.32 19.36 14.34
N ARG A 83 4.10 20.52 13.71
CA ARG A 83 2.78 21.17 13.67
C ARG A 83 1.79 20.25 12.93
N PRO A 84 0.51 20.17 13.36
CA PRO A 84 -0.50 19.40 12.64
C PRO A 84 -0.58 19.79 11.16
N GLY A 85 -0.58 18.80 10.28
CA GLY A 85 -0.63 18.98 8.82
C GLY A 85 0.72 19.26 8.15
N THR A 86 1.83 19.39 8.90
CA THR A 86 3.18 19.56 8.32
C THR A 86 4.02 18.27 8.34
N SER A 87 3.46 17.17 8.83
CA SER A 87 4.09 15.86 8.97
C SER A 87 3.07 14.77 8.68
N LEU A 88 3.54 13.61 8.21
CA LEU A 88 2.69 12.45 7.97
C LEU A 88 2.31 11.74 9.28
N SER A 89 3.10 11.92 10.34
CA SER A 89 2.82 11.36 11.68
C SER A 89 1.70 12.11 12.41
N ARG A 90 1.53 13.40 12.11
CA ARG A 90 0.50 14.28 12.67
C ARG A 90 -0.28 14.94 11.53
N PRO A 91 -1.22 14.21 10.90
CA PRO A 91 -2.07 14.77 9.87
C PRO A 91 -2.89 15.95 10.41
N MET A 92 -3.47 16.74 9.50
CA MET A 92 -4.21 17.93 9.88
C MET A 92 -5.38 17.57 10.81
N THR A 93 -5.47 18.26 11.96
CA THR A 93 -6.60 18.07 12.89
C THR A 93 -7.88 18.67 12.28
N ARG A 94 -8.99 17.93 12.44
CA ARG A 94 -10.27 17.98 11.70
C ARG A 94 -11.08 19.28 11.76
N ALA A 95 -10.52 20.41 12.20
CA ALA A 95 -11.29 21.64 12.38
C ALA A 95 -11.90 22.21 11.08
N ASN A 96 -11.57 21.69 9.88
CA ASN A 96 -11.98 22.27 8.59
C ASN A 96 -12.52 21.28 7.52
N THR A 97 -12.68 19.98 7.78
CA THR A 97 -13.07 19.02 6.71
C THR A 97 -14.22 18.11 7.14
N ALA A 98 -15.40 18.27 6.52
CA ALA A 98 -16.59 17.46 6.76
C ALA A 98 -16.46 16.00 6.24
N SER A 99 -15.55 15.74 5.29
CA SER A 99 -15.44 14.47 4.54
C SER A 99 -14.65 13.34 5.22
N GLY A 100 -14.42 13.43 6.52
CA GLY A 100 -13.62 12.47 7.28
C GLY A 100 -14.23 12.14 8.63
N ASP A 101 -15.56 12.15 8.77
CA ASP A 101 -16.14 11.70 10.03
C ASP A 101 -15.91 10.18 10.22
N GLN A 102 -15.32 9.74 11.35
CA GLN A 102 -15.15 8.32 11.66
C GLN A 102 -16.53 7.64 11.82
N SER A 103 -17.58 8.42 12.06
CA SER A 103 -18.97 7.95 12.03
C SER A 103 -19.45 7.51 10.64
N TYR A 104 -18.94 8.10 9.56
CA TYR A 104 -19.36 7.82 8.19
C TYR A 104 -18.34 6.99 7.40
N ARG A 105 -17.04 7.19 7.65
CA ARG A 105 -15.96 6.52 6.93
C ARG A 105 -15.12 5.66 7.86
N PRO A 106 -14.97 4.35 7.57
CA PRO A 106 -14.10 3.47 8.33
C PRO A 106 -12.65 3.97 8.35
N MET A 107 -11.99 3.76 9.49
CA MET A 107 -10.60 4.16 9.70
C MET A 107 -9.69 2.94 9.68
N SER A 108 -8.46 3.13 9.21
CA SER A 108 -7.37 2.16 9.33
C SER A 108 -6.73 2.21 10.71
N SER A 109 -5.92 1.20 11.04
CA SER A 109 -5.12 1.17 12.28
C SER A 109 -4.18 2.34 12.49
N SER A 110 -3.81 3.04 11.41
CA SER A 110 -3.01 4.27 11.46
C SER A 110 -3.80 5.51 11.89
N GLY A 111 -5.10 5.38 12.18
CA GLY A 111 -5.98 6.52 12.49
C GLY A 111 -6.28 7.38 11.26
N ARG A 112 -6.22 6.79 10.07
CA ARG A 112 -6.51 7.45 8.78
C ARG A 112 -7.73 6.84 8.11
N PRO A 113 -8.56 7.63 7.40
CA PRO A 113 -9.71 7.10 6.68
C PRO A 113 -9.27 6.12 5.59
N LEU A 114 -10.06 5.07 5.39
CA LEU A 114 -9.76 4.03 4.40
C LEU A 114 -9.75 4.63 2.98
N SER A 115 -8.62 4.51 2.28
CA SER A 115 -8.46 5.01 0.90
C SER A 115 -9.17 4.10 -0.12
N GLY A 116 -9.58 4.66 -1.26
CA GLY A 116 -10.25 3.90 -2.33
C GLY A 116 -9.30 3.02 -3.15
N TYR A 117 -7.99 3.15 -2.98
CA TYR A 117 -6.98 2.37 -3.69
C TYR A 117 -5.87 1.91 -2.73
N ALA A 118 -5.75 0.61 -2.52
CA ALA A 118 -4.70 0.01 -1.72
C ALA A 118 -3.38 -0.03 -2.51
N ARG A 119 -2.28 0.41 -1.89
CA ARG A 119 -0.96 0.46 -2.54
C ARG A 119 0.05 -0.31 -1.71
N PRO A 120 1.08 -0.88 -2.32
CA PRO A 120 2.28 -1.34 -1.61
C PRO A 120 2.92 -0.17 -0.84
N GLY A 121 2.57 -0.05 0.45
CA GLY A 121 2.97 1.06 1.33
C GLY A 121 1.85 1.88 1.98
N THR A 122 0.59 1.67 1.61
CA THR A 122 -0.53 2.24 2.36
C THR A 122 -0.59 1.56 3.73
N GLY A 123 -0.65 2.36 4.80
CA GLY A 123 -0.76 1.87 6.18
C GLY A 123 0.56 1.59 6.89
N SER A 124 1.71 1.88 6.27
CA SER A 124 3.03 1.58 6.83
C SER A 124 3.31 2.25 8.17
N ARG A 125 2.75 3.40 8.51
CA ARG A 125 3.06 4.04 9.80
C ARG A 125 2.04 3.70 10.87
N PRO A 126 2.40 2.88 11.89
CA PRO A 126 1.54 2.71 13.04
C PRO A 126 1.30 4.05 13.73
N GLY A 127 0.12 4.20 14.33
CA GLY A 127 -0.18 5.37 15.16
C GLY A 127 0.91 5.56 16.22
N THR A 128 1.19 6.82 16.57
CA THR A 128 2.13 7.17 17.63
C THR A 128 1.83 6.37 18.90
N GLY A 129 2.69 5.43 19.27
CA GLY A 129 2.56 4.63 20.49
C GLY A 129 2.66 3.11 20.33
N MET A 130 2.72 2.56 19.11
CA MET A 130 2.90 1.11 18.92
C MET A 130 4.32 0.69 19.32
N SER A 131 4.45 -0.12 20.37
CA SER A 131 5.73 -0.69 20.79
C SER A 131 6.17 -1.81 19.85
N LEU A 132 7.47 -2.14 19.83
CA LEU A 132 7.98 -3.30 19.08
C LEU A 132 7.27 -4.59 19.48
N ASP A 133 6.93 -4.73 20.76
CA ASP A 133 6.15 -5.86 21.27
C ASP A 133 4.73 -5.86 20.70
N GLN A 134 4.04 -4.72 20.61
CA GLN A 134 2.73 -4.64 19.95
C GLN A 134 2.80 -4.89 18.44
N ALA A 135 3.85 -4.43 17.77
CA ALA A 135 4.08 -4.69 16.35
C ALA A 135 4.35 -6.17 16.04
N MET A 136 4.98 -6.89 16.98
CA MET A 136 5.31 -8.31 16.88
C MET A 136 4.20 -9.23 17.41
N GLN A 137 3.39 -8.76 18.37
CA GLN A 137 2.24 -9.49 18.94
C GLN A 137 0.93 -9.23 18.19
N GLY A 138 0.84 -8.14 17.41
CA GLY A 138 -0.36 -7.72 16.72
C GLY A 138 -0.75 -8.63 15.54
N THR A 139 -2.06 -8.66 15.27
CA THR A 139 -2.61 -9.03 13.97
C THR A 139 -1.97 -8.15 12.89
N ARG A 140 -1.78 -8.70 11.68
CA ARG A 140 -1.13 -8.08 10.52
C ARG A 140 -1.25 -6.54 10.57
N PRO A 141 -0.16 -5.77 10.81
CA PRO A 141 -0.13 -4.34 10.60
C PRO A 141 -0.80 -4.02 9.27
N GLY A 142 -1.59 -2.96 9.25
CA GLY A 142 -2.40 -2.53 8.11
C GLY A 142 -1.61 -2.14 6.86
N THR A 143 -0.39 -2.66 6.69
CA THR A 143 0.33 -2.74 5.44
C THR A 143 -0.38 -3.72 4.51
N SER A 144 -0.42 -3.39 3.23
CA SER A 144 -1.02 -4.25 2.18
C SER A 144 -0.38 -5.64 2.05
N ARG A 145 0.75 -5.88 2.73
CA ARG A 145 1.53 -7.12 2.78
C ARG A 145 2.05 -7.34 4.21
N PRO A 146 2.37 -8.59 4.60
CA PRO A 146 2.86 -8.87 5.94
C PRO A 146 4.09 -8.02 6.31
N PRO A 147 4.08 -7.35 7.48
CA PRO A 147 5.11 -6.42 7.95
C PRO A 147 6.36 -7.15 8.46
N THR A 148 6.65 -8.37 7.99
CA THR A 148 8.02 -8.85 8.18
C THR A 148 8.87 -7.76 7.57
N SER A 149 9.88 -7.28 8.32
CA SER A 149 10.83 -6.26 7.86
C SER A 149 10.87 -6.27 6.34
N LEU A 150 10.59 -5.14 5.66
CA LEU A 150 11.02 -4.90 4.27
C LEU A 150 12.25 -5.76 4.12
N GLY A 151 12.16 -6.85 3.37
CA GLY A 151 13.19 -7.87 3.42
C GLY A 151 14.45 -7.18 2.93
N ARG A 152 15.22 -6.55 3.81
CA ARG A 152 16.44 -5.84 3.50
C ARG A 152 17.38 -6.98 3.20
N GLN A 153 17.30 -7.49 1.98
CA GLN A 153 18.10 -8.60 1.55
C GLN A 153 18.11 -9.73 2.59
N VAL A 154 16.95 -10.07 3.18
CA VAL A 154 16.93 -11.14 4.17
C VAL A 154 17.13 -12.44 3.41
N ARG A 155 18.40 -12.80 3.25
CA ARG A 155 18.86 -14.17 3.41
C ARG A 155 18.31 -14.63 4.75
N LEU A 156 17.08 -15.13 4.75
CA LEU A 156 16.70 -16.12 5.75
C LEU A 156 17.73 -17.22 5.58
N GLY A 157 18.37 -17.58 6.70
CA GLY A 157 19.51 -18.47 6.81
C GLY A 157 19.20 -19.91 6.41
N THR A 158 18.81 -20.09 5.15
CA THR A 158 18.71 -21.33 4.38
C THR A 158 19.07 -21.11 2.90
N ALA A 159 19.33 -19.87 2.43
CA ALA A 159 19.87 -19.66 1.08
C ALA A 159 21.30 -20.19 0.90
N SER A 160 22.06 -20.36 2.00
CA SER A 160 23.29 -21.15 2.03
C SER A 160 23.06 -22.67 2.21
N MET A 161 21.81 -23.11 2.34
CA MET A 161 21.39 -24.52 2.41
C MET A 161 20.58 -24.97 1.18
N GLN A 162 20.16 -24.05 0.32
CA GLN A 162 19.55 -24.33 -0.98
C GLN A 162 20.46 -23.86 -2.13
N SER A 163 21.74 -24.24 -2.10
CA SER A 163 22.57 -24.25 -3.32
C SER A 163 22.44 -25.58 -4.05
N LEU A 164 21.23 -26.12 -4.15
CA LEU A 164 20.90 -27.38 -4.83
C LEU A 164 19.52 -27.27 -5.51
N THR A 165 19.30 -26.23 -6.28
CA THR A 165 18.50 -26.36 -7.51
C THR A 165 19.49 -26.57 -8.65
N GLU A 166 19.19 -27.50 -9.56
CA GLU A 166 20.07 -27.92 -10.66
C GLU A 166 20.38 -26.81 -11.69
N SER A 167 19.86 -25.58 -11.48
CA SER A 167 20.28 -24.36 -12.16
C SER A 167 20.90 -23.37 -11.16
N GLY A 168 22.23 -23.24 -11.16
CA GLY A 168 22.94 -22.29 -10.29
C GLY A 168 22.68 -20.81 -10.65
N ASP A 169 23.01 -19.92 -9.71
CA ASP A 169 22.99 -18.45 -9.93
C ASP A 169 23.74 -18.09 -11.22
N PHE A 170 23.10 -17.29 -12.08
CA PHE A 170 23.68 -16.94 -13.38
C PHE A 170 25.00 -16.18 -13.22
N ILE A 171 25.07 -15.28 -12.25
CA ILE A 171 26.23 -14.45 -11.96
C ILE A 171 26.51 -14.49 -10.46
N ASN A 172 27.75 -14.78 -10.08
CA ASN A 172 28.21 -14.59 -8.71
C ASN A 172 28.83 -13.20 -8.55
N PRO A 173 28.21 -12.29 -7.77
CA PRO A 173 28.68 -10.90 -7.63
C PRO A 173 30.05 -10.78 -6.95
N ASP A 174 30.46 -11.76 -6.14
CA ASP A 174 31.74 -11.72 -5.43
C ASP A 174 32.94 -12.10 -6.31
N ARG A 175 32.69 -12.76 -7.45
CA ARG A 175 33.73 -13.18 -8.39
C ARG A 175 34.03 -12.14 -9.48
N ILE A 176 33.24 -11.07 -9.57
CA ILE A 176 33.32 -10.08 -10.65
C ILE A 176 34.13 -8.85 -10.21
N ASP A 177 35.11 -8.47 -11.04
CA ASP A 177 35.86 -7.23 -10.89
C ASP A 177 35.04 -6.02 -11.37
N MET A 178 34.39 -5.32 -10.45
CA MET A 178 33.50 -4.18 -10.76
C MET A 178 34.20 -3.08 -11.56
N LYS A 179 35.46 -2.78 -11.25
CA LYS A 179 36.27 -1.79 -11.97
C LYS A 179 36.39 -2.09 -13.46
N ARG A 180 36.55 -3.36 -13.83
CA ARG A 180 36.67 -3.77 -15.23
C ARG A 180 35.34 -3.58 -15.97
N TYR A 181 34.23 -3.94 -15.34
CA TYR A 181 32.90 -3.78 -15.93
C TYR A 181 32.49 -2.30 -16.03
N ALA A 182 32.88 -1.46 -15.06
CA ALA A 182 32.63 -0.03 -15.07
C ALA A 182 33.20 0.69 -16.31
N THR A 183 34.33 0.21 -16.86
CA THR A 183 34.90 0.76 -18.11
C THR A 183 34.02 0.55 -19.35
N ARG A 184 33.01 -0.33 -19.27
CA ARG A 184 32.10 -0.68 -20.36
C ARG A 184 30.67 -0.26 -19.99
N PRO A 185 30.25 0.97 -20.32
CA PRO A 185 28.95 1.51 -19.92
C PRO A 185 27.74 0.62 -20.22
N PRO A 186 27.54 0.03 -21.42
CA PRO A 186 26.31 -0.73 -21.70
C PRO A 186 26.18 -1.96 -20.81
N ILE A 187 27.29 -2.66 -20.58
CA ILE A 187 27.33 -3.87 -19.73
C ILE A 187 27.14 -3.47 -18.26
N ALA A 188 27.80 -2.41 -17.82
CA ALA A 188 27.68 -1.90 -16.45
C ALA A 188 26.23 -1.50 -16.12
N LYS A 189 25.50 -0.86 -17.05
CA LYS A 189 24.11 -0.44 -16.82
C LYS A 189 23.20 -1.63 -16.52
N VAL A 190 23.28 -2.67 -17.35
CA VAL A 190 22.47 -3.88 -17.17
C VAL A 190 22.89 -4.65 -15.91
N LEU A 191 24.20 -4.70 -15.62
CA LEU A 191 24.71 -5.36 -14.43
C LEU A 191 24.26 -4.66 -13.13
N VAL A 192 24.23 -3.32 -13.08
CA VAL A 192 23.69 -2.62 -11.91
C VAL A 192 22.20 -2.89 -11.73
N ASP A 193 21.41 -2.85 -12.80
CA ASP A 193 19.99 -3.20 -12.73
C ASP A 193 19.81 -4.66 -12.27
N TYR A 194 20.67 -5.59 -12.69
CA TYR A 194 20.66 -6.99 -12.24
C TYR A 194 20.95 -7.13 -10.76
N LEU A 195 21.97 -6.44 -10.27
CA LEU A 195 22.33 -6.44 -8.85
C LEU A 195 21.22 -5.84 -7.98
N LEU A 196 20.48 -4.84 -8.48
CA LEU A 196 19.40 -4.17 -7.75
C LEU A 196 18.08 -4.97 -7.73
N TYR A 197 17.65 -5.47 -8.89
CA TYR A 197 16.30 -6.05 -9.03
C TYR A 197 16.24 -7.58 -9.02
N HIS A 198 17.34 -8.28 -9.33
CA HIS A 198 17.37 -9.75 -9.31
C HIS A 198 18.11 -10.28 -8.08
N ASP A 199 19.38 -9.89 -7.91
CA ASP A 199 20.18 -10.35 -6.76
C ASP A 199 19.84 -9.61 -5.46
N HIS A 200 19.12 -8.49 -5.60
CA HIS A 200 18.76 -7.57 -4.52
C HIS A 200 19.95 -7.11 -3.66
N ASN A 201 21.17 -7.01 -4.20
CA ASN A 201 22.36 -6.62 -3.45
C ASN A 201 22.77 -5.15 -3.70
N PRO A 202 22.26 -4.17 -2.92
CA PRO A 202 22.51 -2.75 -3.14
C PRO A 202 23.95 -2.36 -2.83
N LYS A 203 24.67 -3.11 -2.00
CA LYS A 203 26.07 -2.80 -1.64
C LYS A 203 26.99 -2.99 -2.86
N LYS A 204 26.83 -4.11 -3.55
CA LYS A 204 27.59 -4.41 -4.78
C LYS A 204 27.14 -3.55 -5.95
N ALA A 205 25.84 -3.25 -6.05
CA ALA A 205 25.33 -2.29 -7.02
C ALA A 205 25.93 -0.88 -6.79
N LEU A 206 26.06 -0.45 -5.53
CA LEU A 206 26.67 0.83 -5.17
C LEU A 206 28.15 0.88 -5.57
N GLU A 207 28.92 -0.17 -5.29
CA GLU A 207 30.33 -0.28 -5.67
C GLU A 207 30.51 -0.10 -7.19
N LEU A 208 29.72 -0.83 -7.98
CA LEU A 208 29.75 -0.74 -9.44
C LEU A 208 29.29 0.63 -9.95
N ALA A 209 28.20 1.18 -9.39
CA ALA A 209 27.70 2.49 -9.76
C ALA A 209 28.69 3.61 -9.44
N ALA A 210 29.37 3.54 -8.29
CA ALA A 210 30.39 4.51 -7.91
C ALA A 210 31.56 4.49 -8.90
N GLU A 211 32.12 3.32 -9.20
CA GLU A 211 33.21 3.20 -10.19
C GLU A 211 32.76 3.70 -11.58
N ALA A 212 31.54 3.37 -11.99
CA ALA A 212 30.99 3.84 -13.27
C ALA A 212 30.74 5.35 -13.31
N THR A 213 30.37 5.98 -12.19
CA THR A 213 30.26 7.46 -12.12
C THR A 213 31.61 8.14 -12.30
N VAL A 214 32.70 7.56 -11.79
CA VAL A 214 34.06 8.08 -11.97
C VAL A 214 34.47 7.99 -13.44
N VAL A 215 34.22 6.84 -14.09
CA VAL A 215 34.51 6.64 -15.52
C VAL A 215 33.72 7.61 -16.40
N ALA A 216 32.51 7.98 -15.99
CA ALA A 216 31.64 8.93 -16.70
C ALA A 216 31.88 10.41 -16.29
N ASP A 217 32.97 10.72 -15.58
CA ASP A 217 33.31 12.06 -15.08
C ASP A 217 32.16 12.78 -14.31
N TYR A 218 31.26 12.03 -13.65
CA TYR A 218 30.08 12.58 -12.97
C TYR A 218 29.13 13.43 -13.86
N LYS A 219 29.18 13.27 -15.19
CA LYS A 219 28.35 14.02 -16.14
C LYS A 219 27.02 13.33 -16.43
N ASP A 220 26.96 12.01 -16.28
CA ASP A 220 25.76 11.24 -16.57
C ASP A 220 24.74 11.29 -15.42
N TRP A 221 23.52 11.76 -15.70
CA TRP A 221 22.43 11.81 -14.72
C TRP A 221 22.00 10.40 -14.26
N TRP A 222 22.01 9.43 -15.17
CA TRP A 222 21.51 8.07 -14.93
C TRP A 222 22.30 7.35 -13.84
N TRP A 223 23.63 7.49 -13.84
CA TRP A 223 24.49 6.90 -12.83
C TRP A 223 24.28 7.54 -11.46
N LYS A 224 24.08 8.86 -11.40
CA LYS A 224 23.73 9.56 -10.15
C LYS A 224 22.38 9.11 -9.59
N ALA A 225 21.37 8.95 -10.46
CA ALA A 225 20.05 8.44 -10.05
C ALA A 225 20.16 7.02 -9.49
N ARG A 226 20.88 6.12 -10.18
CA ARG A 226 21.11 4.75 -9.69
C ARG A 226 21.91 4.70 -8.40
N LEU A 227 22.89 5.58 -8.23
CA LEU A 227 23.63 5.70 -6.97
C LEU A 227 22.73 6.18 -5.83
N GLY A 228 21.89 7.20 -6.08
CA GLY A 228 20.87 7.66 -5.14
C GLY A 228 19.91 6.55 -4.71
N LYS A 229 19.47 5.73 -5.67
CA LYS A 229 18.63 4.55 -5.40
C LYS A 229 19.34 3.50 -4.54
N CYS A 230 20.63 3.25 -4.77
CA CYS A 230 21.41 2.35 -3.92
C CYS A 230 21.50 2.89 -2.48
N TYR A 231 21.77 4.19 -2.31
CA TYR A 231 21.79 4.83 -0.99
C TYR A 231 20.43 4.75 -0.29
N TYR A 232 19.36 4.98 -1.03
CA TYR A 232 18.00 4.86 -0.53
C TYR A 232 17.70 3.44 -0.03
N GLN A 233 18.04 2.39 -0.79
CA GLN A 233 17.87 0.99 -0.35
C GLN A 233 18.75 0.62 0.85
N LEU A 234 19.89 1.31 1.03
CA LEU A 234 20.74 1.18 2.22
C LEU A 234 20.23 1.98 3.43
N GLY A 235 19.20 2.82 3.27
CA GLY A 235 18.66 3.71 4.30
C GLY A 235 19.44 5.02 4.48
N LEU A 236 20.44 5.29 3.64
CA LEU A 236 21.22 6.53 3.67
C LEU A 236 20.47 7.64 2.93
N LEU A 237 19.35 8.10 3.50
CA LEU A 237 18.40 9.01 2.85
C LEU A 237 19.00 10.36 2.45
N ARG A 238 19.87 10.94 3.30
CA ARG A 238 20.51 12.23 3.02
C ARG A 238 21.55 12.17 1.91
N ASP A 239 22.24 11.05 1.77
CA ASP A 239 23.17 10.87 0.66
C ASP A 239 22.43 10.56 -0.64
N ALA A 240 21.31 9.83 -0.56
CA ALA A 240 20.39 9.66 -1.67
C ALA A 240 19.85 11.01 -2.18
N GLU A 241 19.37 11.87 -1.28
CA GLU A 241 18.90 13.23 -1.57
C GLU A 241 19.93 14.02 -2.39
N LYS A 242 21.19 14.06 -1.93
CA LYS A 242 22.27 14.76 -2.64
C LYS A 242 22.50 14.22 -4.06
N GLN A 243 22.45 12.90 -4.24
CA GLN A 243 22.66 12.29 -5.56
C GLN A 243 21.49 12.58 -6.51
N PHE A 244 20.26 12.53 -6.02
CA PHE A 244 19.09 12.87 -6.83
C PHE A 244 19.07 14.35 -7.21
N GLU A 245 19.38 15.27 -6.29
CA GLU A 245 19.54 16.69 -6.64
C GLU A 245 20.65 16.91 -7.66
N SER A 246 21.79 16.24 -7.50
CA SER A 246 22.91 16.30 -8.44
C SER A 246 22.55 15.72 -9.82
N SER A 247 21.64 14.73 -9.87
CA SER A 247 21.09 14.17 -11.10
C SER A 247 20.18 15.17 -11.80
N LEU A 248 19.26 15.79 -11.06
CA LEU A 248 18.33 16.82 -11.57
C LEU A 248 19.07 18.04 -12.15
N ARG A 249 20.20 18.45 -11.55
CA ARG A 249 21.05 19.53 -12.08
C ARG A 249 21.65 19.20 -13.44
N ASN A 250 21.90 17.92 -13.74
CA ASN A 250 22.43 17.49 -15.03
C ASN A 250 21.30 17.38 -16.06
N GLN A 251 20.23 16.67 -15.72
CA GLN A 251 19.05 16.54 -16.57
C GLN A 251 17.80 16.36 -15.70
N GLU A 252 16.83 17.25 -15.87
CA GLU A 252 15.53 17.14 -15.21
C GLU A 252 14.76 15.96 -15.85
N MET A 253 14.40 14.96 -15.03
CA MET A 253 13.63 13.78 -15.45
C MET A 253 12.52 13.50 -14.43
N VAL A 254 11.38 12.98 -14.90
CA VAL A 254 10.23 12.63 -14.05
C VAL A 254 10.63 11.62 -12.97
N ILE A 255 11.30 10.54 -13.37
CA ILE A 255 11.69 9.44 -12.46
C ILE A 255 12.53 9.96 -11.29
N THR A 256 13.47 10.89 -11.55
CA THR A 256 14.30 11.47 -10.50
C THR A 256 13.51 12.37 -9.54
N TYR A 257 12.45 13.04 -10.00
CA TYR A 257 11.55 13.77 -9.11
C TYR A 257 10.73 12.82 -8.23
N LEU A 258 10.21 11.71 -8.80
CA LEU A 258 9.49 10.68 -8.05
C LEU A 258 10.40 10.08 -6.96
N GLU A 259 11.62 9.68 -7.31
CA GLU A 259 12.61 9.11 -6.37
C GLU A 259 13.05 10.13 -5.29
N LEU A 260 13.17 11.42 -5.64
CA LEU A 260 13.51 12.45 -4.66
C LEU A 260 12.35 12.74 -3.69
N CYS A 261 11.12 12.87 -4.20
CA CYS A 261 9.94 13.08 -3.35
C CYS A 261 9.71 11.88 -2.43
N LYS A 262 9.97 10.66 -2.93
CA LYS A 262 10.00 9.42 -2.14
C LYS A 262 10.97 9.53 -0.95
N VAL A 263 12.19 10.00 -1.16
CA VAL A 263 13.15 10.28 -0.07
C VAL A 263 12.59 11.28 0.96
N TYR A 264 11.97 12.37 0.50
CA TYR A 264 11.38 13.37 1.41
C TYR A 264 10.20 12.84 2.22
N LEU A 265 9.38 11.94 1.66
CA LEU A 265 8.31 11.28 2.40
C LEU A 265 8.86 10.38 3.50
N LYS A 266 9.93 9.63 3.24
CA LYS A 266 10.65 8.86 4.27
C LYS A 266 11.23 9.74 5.37
N LEU A 267 11.76 10.91 5.02
CA LEU A 267 12.25 11.92 5.97
C LEU A 267 11.14 12.67 6.73
N ASP A 268 9.87 12.32 6.48
CA ASP A 268 8.69 12.98 7.06
C ASP A 268 8.54 14.47 6.71
N GLN A 269 8.96 14.85 5.49
CA GLN A 269 8.86 16.21 4.97
C GLN A 269 7.89 16.29 3.77
N PRO A 270 6.57 16.19 3.99
CA PRO A 270 5.60 16.17 2.88
C PRO A 270 5.47 17.52 2.17
N ASN A 271 5.68 18.64 2.87
CA ASN A 271 5.61 19.98 2.27
C ASN A 271 6.75 20.23 1.26
N THR A 272 7.98 19.79 1.57
CA THR A 272 9.10 19.91 0.64
C THR A 272 8.89 18.99 -0.58
N ALA A 273 8.38 17.77 -0.37
CA ALA A 273 7.97 16.89 -1.46
C ALA A 273 6.93 17.54 -2.37
N LEU A 274 5.92 18.22 -1.82
CA LEU A 274 4.93 18.98 -2.60
C LEU A 274 5.55 20.13 -3.39
N GLU A 275 6.53 20.85 -2.84
CA GLU A 275 7.25 21.89 -3.57
C GLU A 275 8.04 21.32 -4.77
N TYR A 276 8.71 20.19 -4.58
CA TYR A 276 9.43 19.52 -5.67
C TYR A 276 8.47 18.98 -6.74
N PHE A 277 7.33 18.42 -6.36
CA PHE A 277 6.32 18.02 -7.33
C PHE A 277 5.69 19.19 -8.07
N LYS A 278 5.48 20.34 -7.42
CA LYS A 278 5.04 21.57 -8.11
C LYS A 278 6.06 22.02 -9.15
N ARG A 279 7.35 22.05 -8.78
CA ARG A 279 8.45 22.34 -9.73
C ARG A 279 8.46 21.35 -10.89
N ALA A 280 8.25 20.05 -10.61
CA ALA A 280 8.21 19.02 -11.63
C ALA A 280 7.00 19.22 -12.57
N ASN A 281 5.83 19.59 -12.04
CA ASN A 281 4.63 19.87 -12.82
C ASN A 281 4.78 21.14 -13.69
N ASP A 282 5.53 22.15 -13.24
CA ASP A 282 5.84 23.34 -14.06
C ASP A 282 6.74 22.98 -15.27
N LYS A 283 7.61 21.97 -15.11
CA LYS A 283 8.52 21.49 -16.16
C LYS A 283 7.88 20.48 -17.10
N PHE A 284 7.10 19.57 -16.55
CA PHE A 284 6.41 18.49 -17.25
C PHE A 284 4.90 18.67 -17.06
N PRO A 285 4.29 19.66 -17.73
CA PRO A 285 2.85 19.86 -17.65
C PRO A 285 2.15 18.65 -18.28
N GLY A 286 1.21 18.06 -17.55
CA GLY A 286 0.41 16.95 -18.05
C GLY A 286 0.98 15.55 -17.76
N ASP A 287 2.02 15.43 -16.93
CA ASP A 287 2.43 14.11 -16.45
C ASP A 287 1.52 13.61 -15.33
N VAL A 288 0.96 12.42 -15.54
CA VAL A 288 0.03 11.75 -14.64
C VAL A 288 0.72 11.35 -13.33
N HIS A 289 1.96 10.83 -13.41
CA HIS A 289 2.65 10.29 -12.23
C HIS A 289 2.93 11.38 -11.18
N ILE A 290 3.26 12.59 -11.62
CA ILE A 290 3.51 13.73 -10.75
C ILE A 290 2.22 14.17 -10.04
N LEU A 291 1.13 14.31 -10.79
CA LEU A 291 -0.17 14.71 -10.22
C LEU A 291 -0.71 13.66 -9.25
N VAL A 292 -0.57 12.39 -9.59
CA VAL A 292 -0.89 11.27 -8.70
C VAL A 292 -0.05 11.33 -7.43
N GLY A 293 1.26 11.59 -7.53
CA GLY A 293 2.13 11.81 -6.38
C GLY A 293 1.68 12.95 -5.47
N ILE A 294 1.24 14.08 -6.04
CA ILE A 294 0.68 15.22 -5.30
C ILE A 294 -0.61 14.82 -4.56
N ALA A 295 -1.53 14.14 -5.26
CA ALA A 295 -2.81 13.71 -4.67
C ALA A 295 -2.57 12.72 -3.51
N ARG A 296 -1.65 11.78 -3.67
CA ARG A 296 -1.24 10.84 -2.61
C ARG A 296 -0.73 11.56 -1.37
N ILE A 297 0.09 12.60 -1.51
CA ILE A 297 0.58 13.37 -0.35
C ILE A 297 -0.57 14.08 0.35
N TYR A 298 -1.51 14.69 -0.39
CA TYR A 298 -2.68 15.32 0.21
C TYR A 298 -3.59 14.32 0.93
N ASP A 299 -3.81 13.13 0.37
CA ASP A 299 -4.48 12.02 1.04
C ASP A 299 -3.76 11.64 2.34
N MET A 300 -2.43 11.56 2.34
CA MET A 300 -1.65 11.21 3.54
C MET A 300 -1.65 12.31 4.62
N ILE A 301 -1.74 13.58 4.23
CA ILE A 301 -1.89 14.73 5.16
C ILE A 301 -3.33 14.82 5.71
N ASN A 302 -4.27 14.05 5.15
CA ASN A 302 -5.71 14.09 5.40
C ASN A 302 -6.40 15.37 4.89
N ASP A 303 -5.88 15.96 3.80
CA ASP A 303 -6.52 17.09 3.08
C ASP A 303 -7.26 16.53 1.85
N ILE A 304 -8.42 15.92 2.11
CA ILE A 304 -9.19 15.16 1.12
C ILE A 304 -9.74 16.08 0.02
N ASP A 305 -10.11 17.32 0.34
CA ASP A 305 -10.67 18.26 -0.63
C ASP A 305 -9.66 18.60 -1.73
N LYS A 306 -8.43 18.96 -1.35
CA LYS A 306 -7.35 19.19 -2.33
C LYS A 306 -6.98 17.93 -3.08
N SER A 307 -6.96 16.78 -2.40
CA SER A 307 -6.71 15.50 -3.05
C SER A 307 -7.73 15.22 -4.17
N VAL A 308 -9.02 15.41 -3.89
CA VAL A 308 -10.11 15.26 -4.88
C VAL A 308 -9.94 16.22 -6.06
N GLU A 309 -9.55 17.48 -5.83
CA GLU A 309 -9.27 18.42 -6.91
C GLU A 309 -8.13 17.95 -7.81
N ILE A 310 -7.04 17.44 -7.23
CA ILE A 310 -5.90 16.95 -8.02
C ILE A 310 -6.27 15.65 -8.75
N TYR A 311 -6.99 14.72 -8.12
CA TYR A 311 -7.46 13.52 -8.80
C TYR A 311 -8.41 13.80 -9.96
N ARG A 312 -9.23 14.87 -9.88
CA ARG A 312 -10.02 15.33 -11.04
C ARG A 312 -9.12 15.79 -12.18
N LYS A 313 -8.07 16.57 -11.90
CA LYS A 313 -7.08 16.96 -12.91
C LYS A 313 -6.36 15.76 -13.53
N VAL A 314 -6.09 14.72 -12.72
CA VAL A 314 -5.54 13.45 -13.24
C VAL A 314 -6.50 12.83 -14.25
N LEU A 315 -7.81 12.77 -13.96
CA LEU A 315 -8.80 12.24 -14.89
C LEU A 315 -9.00 13.07 -16.17
N ASP A 316 -8.73 14.38 -16.10
CA ASP A 316 -8.76 15.25 -17.29
C ASP A 316 -7.63 14.91 -18.28
N ILE A 317 -6.49 14.43 -17.78
CA ILE A 317 -5.32 14.03 -18.58
C ILE A 317 -5.37 12.56 -18.97
N ASP A 318 -5.54 11.69 -17.97
CA ASP A 318 -5.69 10.25 -18.12
C ASP A 318 -7.06 9.80 -17.58
N PRO A 319 -8.05 9.72 -18.47
CA PRO A 319 -9.38 9.28 -18.09
C PRO A 319 -9.44 7.78 -17.71
N ALA A 320 -8.37 7.02 -17.94
CA ALA A 320 -8.25 5.60 -17.66
C ALA A 320 -7.49 5.31 -16.34
N ASN A 321 -7.10 6.33 -15.57
CA ASN A 321 -6.36 6.08 -14.34
C ASN A 321 -7.23 5.39 -13.26
N ILE A 322 -6.93 4.12 -12.97
CA ILE A 322 -7.68 3.28 -12.03
C ILE A 322 -7.69 3.87 -10.62
N GLU A 323 -6.53 4.37 -10.16
CA GLU A 323 -6.37 4.94 -8.82
C GLU A 323 -7.26 6.17 -8.64
N ALA A 324 -7.18 7.11 -9.59
CA ALA A 324 -7.92 8.36 -9.50
C ALA A 324 -9.43 8.09 -9.51
N ILE A 325 -9.90 7.17 -10.36
CA ILE A 325 -11.30 6.77 -10.39
C ILE A 325 -11.73 6.14 -9.06
N ALA A 326 -10.93 5.23 -8.51
CA ALA A 326 -11.27 4.53 -7.27
C ALA A 326 -11.30 5.45 -6.04
N CYS A 327 -10.30 6.33 -5.88
CA CYS A 327 -10.28 7.32 -4.80
C CYS A 327 -11.43 8.33 -4.90
N LEU A 328 -11.75 8.81 -6.11
CA LEU A 328 -12.91 9.67 -6.32
C LEU A 328 -14.21 8.94 -6.04
N ALA A 329 -14.34 7.68 -6.45
CA ALA A 329 -15.53 6.88 -6.18
C ALA A 329 -15.75 6.71 -4.66
N SER A 330 -14.72 6.31 -3.90
CA SER A 330 -14.82 6.15 -2.46
C SER A 330 -15.17 7.47 -1.76
N ASN A 331 -14.55 8.58 -2.17
CA ASN A 331 -14.83 9.88 -1.57
C ASN A 331 -16.26 10.34 -1.85
N ASN A 332 -16.80 10.10 -3.05
CA ASN A 332 -18.21 10.42 -3.34
C ASN A 332 -19.18 9.51 -2.60
N PHE A 333 -18.84 8.23 -2.41
CA PHE A 333 -19.67 7.29 -1.66
C PHE A 333 -19.85 7.72 -0.20
N TYR A 334 -18.75 8.05 0.49
CA TYR A 334 -18.79 8.50 1.89
C TYR A 334 -19.30 9.92 2.08
N ASN A 335 -19.39 10.73 1.02
CA ASN A 335 -19.98 12.07 1.04
C ASN A 335 -21.48 12.04 0.66
N ASP A 336 -22.19 10.94 0.87
CA ASP A 336 -23.62 10.77 0.55
C ASP A 336 -24.01 10.89 -0.95
N HIS A 337 -23.07 10.66 -1.87
CA HIS A 337 -23.34 10.64 -3.32
C HIS A 337 -23.07 9.26 -3.94
N PRO A 338 -23.80 8.19 -3.54
CA PRO A 338 -23.55 6.82 -4.02
C PRO A 338 -23.84 6.65 -5.52
N GLU A 339 -24.74 7.43 -6.11
CA GLU A 339 -25.04 7.39 -7.55
C GLU A 339 -23.83 7.82 -8.40
N VAL A 340 -23.11 8.84 -7.95
CA VAL A 340 -21.90 9.34 -8.61
C VAL A 340 -20.76 8.33 -8.43
N ALA A 341 -20.61 7.77 -7.22
CA ALA A 341 -19.65 6.70 -6.96
C ALA A 341 -19.90 5.48 -7.86
N LEU A 342 -21.16 5.07 -8.02
CA LEU A 342 -21.55 3.98 -8.91
C LEU A 342 -21.14 4.24 -10.36
N ARG A 343 -21.25 5.47 -10.85
CA ARG A 343 -20.78 5.84 -12.19
C ARG A 343 -19.27 5.67 -12.35
N TYR A 344 -18.49 6.05 -11.34
CA TYR A 344 -17.04 5.86 -11.35
C TYR A 344 -16.66 4.37 -11.27
N TYR A 345 -17.29 3.58 -10.40
CA TYR A 345 -17.02 2.13 -10.33
C TYR A 345 -17.46 1.38 -11.59
N ARG A 346 -18.59 1.74 -12.21
CA ARG A 346 -19.00 1.19 -13.51
C ARG A 346 -18.00 1.52 -14.62
N ARG A 347 -17.32 2.67 -14.55
CA ARG A 347 -16.23 3.00 -15.47
C ARG A 347 -15.04 2.06 -15.31
N LEU A 348 -14.63 1.72 -14.08
CA LEU A 348 -13.60 0.71 -13.85
C LEU A 348 -13.98 -0.65 -14.45
N LEU A 349 -15.25 -1.03 -14.31
CA LEU A 349 -15.77 -2.26 -14.91
C LEU A 349 -15.73 -2.23 -16.45
N GLN A 350 -16.03 -1.08 -17.07
CA GLN A 350 -15.92 -0.90 -18.53
C GLN A 350 -14.48 -0.98 -19.04
N MET A 351 -13.50 -0.79 -18.16
CA MET A 351 -12.08 -0.92 -18.45
C MET A 351 -11.54 -2.34 -18.23
N ASP A 352 -12.43 -3.33 -18.11
CA ASP A 352 -12.12 -4.73 -17.84
C ASP A 352 -11.38 -4.98 -16.51
N VAL A 353 -11.45 -4.04 -15.56
CA VAL A 353 -11.01 -4.29 -14.19
C VAL A 353 -12.05 -5.21 -13.53
N ASN A 354 -11.71 -6.47 -13.35
CA ASN A 354 -12.59 -7.46 -12.75
C ASN A 354 -11.97 -7.97 -11.44
N ASN A 355 -12.32 -7.33 -10.33
CA ASN A 355 -11.85 -7.66 -8.99
C ASN A 355 -13.04 -7.88 -8.02
N THR A 356 -12.83 -8.71 -7.00
CA THR A 356 -13.78 -8.97 -5.91
C THR A 356 -14.20 -7.69 -5.20
N GLU A 357 -13.22 -6.85 -4.84
CA GLU A 357 -13.43 -5.57 -4.17
C GLU A 357 -14.30 -4.63 -5.02
N LEU A 358 -14.08 -4.61 -6.33
CA LEU A 358 -14.85 -3.75 -7.23
C LEU A 358 -16.33 -4.17 -7.27
N TRP A 359 -16.62 -5.46 -7.38
CA TRP A 359 -18.00 -5.96 -7.35
C TRP A 359 -18.67 -5.71 -6.01
N CYS A 360 -17.92 -5.84 -4.92
CA CYS A 360 -18.40 -5.51 -3.57
C CYS A 360 -18.77 -4.02 -3.46
N ASN A 361 -17.87 -3.13 -3.92
CA ASN A 361 -18.10 -1.68 -3.93
C ASN A 361 -19.27 -1.28 -4.83
N ILE A 362 -19.44 -1.91 -6.00
CA ILE A 362 -20.60 -1.70 -6.87
C ILE A 362 -21.88 -2.17 -6.17
N GLY A 363 -21.87 -3.33 -5.50
CA GLY A 363 -23.01 -3.85 -4.75
C GLY A 363 -23.46 -2.90 -3.64
N LEU A 364 -22.51 -2.38 -2.86
CA LEU A 364 -22.76 -1.35 -1.84
C LEU A 364 -23.33 -0.08 -2.48
N CYS A 365 -22.70 0.45 -3.52
CA CYS A 365 -23.19 1.66 -4.20
C CYS A 365 -24.61 1.47 -4.75
N CYS A 366 -24.91 0.31 -5.35
CA CYS A 366 -26.26 -0.02 -5.81
C CYS A 366 -27.27 -0.04 -4.66
N PHE A 367 -26.91 -0.62 -3.51
CA PHE A 367 -27.79 -0.68 -2.34
C PHE A 367 -28.10 0.72 -1.80
N TYR A 368 -27.07 1.53 -1.56
CA TYR A 368 -27.23 2.91 -1.05
C TYR A 368 -27.86 3.85 -2.08
N ALA A 369 -27.70 3.58 -3.39
CA ALA A 369 -28.42 4.26 -4.46
C ALA A 369 -29.85 3.71 -4.72
N SER A 370 -30.36 2.84 -3.85
CA SER A 370 -31.70 2.23 -3.95
C SER A 370 -31.96 1.39 -5.22
N GLN A 371 -30.91 0.89 -5.87
CA GLN A 371 -30.97 -0.02 -7.03
C GLN A 371 -30.88 -1.49 -6.57
N TYR A 372 -31.89 -1.94 -5.83
CA TYR A 372 -31.87 -3.25 -5.16
C TYR A 372 -31.78 -4.46 -6.11
N ASP A 373 -32.32 -4.34 -7.33
CA ASP A 373 -32.33 -5.42 -8.33
C ASP A 373 -30.92 -5.90 -8.69
N MET A 374 -29.94 -5.00 -8.70
CA MET A 374 -28.56 -5.29 -9.07
C MET A 374 -27.70 -5.71 -7.88
N THR A 375 -28.07 -5.30 -6.67
CA THR A 375 -27.25 -5.47 -5.45
C THR A 375 -26.86 -6.93 -5.21
N LEU A 376 -27.82 -7.85 -5.18
CA LEU A 376 -27.56 -9.27 -4.88
C LEU A 376 -26.67 -9.90 -5.97
N SER A 377 -26.96 -9.63 -7.24
CA SER A 377 -26.17 -10.16 -8.36
C SER A 377 -24.70 -9.71 -8.31
N CYS A 378 -24.44 -8.47 -7.83
CA CYS A 378 -23.09 -7.96 -7.66
C CYS A 378 -22.35 -8.68 -6.52
N PHE A 379 -23.02 -8.92 -5.39
CA PHE A 379 -22.42 -9.66 -4.28
C PHE A 379 -22.20 -11.14 -4.59
N GLU A 380 -23.11 -11.80 -5.30
CA GLU A 380 -22.90 -13.18 -5.79
C GLU A 380 -21.66 -13.27 -6.68
N ARG A 381 -21.47 -12.28 -7.56
CA ARG A 381 -20.28 -12.20 -8.41
C ARG A 381 -19.02 -11.90 -7.60
N ALA A 382 -19.09 -11.04 -6.60
CA ALA A 382 -17.97 -10.79 -5.69
C ALA A 382 -17.56 -12.10 -4.97
N LEU A 383 -18.52 -12.83 -4.40
CA LEU A 383 -18.27 -14.12 -3.73
C LEU A 383 -17.66 -15.16 -4.68
N SER A 384 -18.10 -15.21 -5.95
CA SER A 384 -17.55 -16.15 -6.94
C SER A 384 -16.08 -15.91 -7.28
N MET A 385 -15.59 -14.68 -7.06
CA MET A 385 -14.21 -14.26 -7.36
C MET A 385 -13.34 -14.13 -6.11
N ALA A 386 -13.94 -14.20 -4.92
CA ALA A 386 -13.26 -13.95 -3.67
C ALA A 386 -12.24 -15.04 -3.34
N SER A 387 -11.05 -14.61 -2.94
CA SER A 387 -10.07 -15.42 -2.19
C SER A 387 -10.42 -15.41 -0.71
N ASP A 388 -9.86 -16.36 0.06
CA ASP A 388 -10.10 -16.47 1.51
C ASP A 388 -9.81 -15.17 2.27
N ASP A 389 -8.77 -14.41 1.88
CA ASP A 389 -8.40 -13.13 2.51
C ASP A 389 -9.49 -12.04 2.38
N ASN A 390 -10.23 -11.99 1.25
CA ASN A 390 -11.21 -10.92 0.98
C ASN A 390 -12.66 -11.38 1.21
N MET A 391 -12.87 -12.69 1.38
CA MET A 391 -14.19 -13.31 1.52
C MET A 391 -14.92 -12.80 2.78
N ALA A 392 -14.19 -12.57 3.88
CA ALA A 392 -14.76 -12.04 5.12
C ALA A 392 -15.40 -10.66 4.92
N ASP A 393 -14.72 -9.76 4.22
CA ASP A 393 -15.22 -8.40 3.94
C ASP A 393 -16.47 -8.41 3.06
N VAL A 394 -16.56 -9.34 2.10
CA VAL A 394 -17.75 -9.50 1.27
C VAL A 394 -18.94 -9.94 2.13
N TRP A 395 -18.77 -10.94 3.00
CA TRP A 395 -19.83 -11.38 3.92
C TRP A 395 -20.22 -10.31 4.94
N TYR A 396 -19.26 -9.54 5.44
CA TYR A 396 -19.52 -8.38 6.28
C TYR A 396 -20.44 -7.37 5.58
N ASN A 397 -20.12 -7.02 4.33
CA ASN A 397 -20.92 -6.09 3.54
C ASN A 397 -22.32 -6.63 3.21
N ILE A 398 -22.45 -7.93 2.93
CA ILE A 398 -23.76 -8.60 2.81
C ILE A 398 -24.55 -8.50 4.11
N GLY A 399 -23.90 -8.67 5.26
CA GLY A 399 -24.51 -8.51 6.59
C GLY A 399 -25.04 -7.10 6.81
N GLN A 400 -24.30 -6.07 6.40
CA GLN A 400 -24.74 -4.66 6.46
C GLN A 400 -25.96 -4.41 5.58
N VAL A 401 -25.95 -4.93 4.35
CA VAL A 401 -27.09 -4.85 3.44
C VAL A 401 -28.31 -5.56 4.03
N ALA A 402 -28.13 -6.72 4.66
CA ALA A 402 -29.20 -7.46 5.33
C ALA A 402 -29.79 -6.68 6.52
N ILE A 403 -28.97 -5.97 7.31
CA ILE A 403 -29.45 -5.03 8.34
C ILE A 403 -30.32 -3.95 7.70
N GLY A 404 -29.87 -3.34 6.61
CA GLY A 404 -30.61 -2.27 5.92
C GLY A 404 -31.93 -2.73 5.31
N ILE A 405 -32.02 -3.99 4.87
CA ILE A 405 -33.28 -4.64 4.44
C ILE A 405 -34.19 -4.94 5.65
N GLY A 406 -33.61 -5.12 6.84
CA GLY A 406 -34.30 -5.47 8.07
C GLY A 406 -34.30 -6.97 8.39
N ASP A 407 -33.63 -7.80 7.58
CA ASP A 407 -33.46 -9.23 7.87
C ASP A 407 -32.29 -9.46 8.82
N LEU A 408 -32.60 -9.39 10.11
CA LEU A 408 -31.64 -9.63 11.18
C LEU A 408 -31.14 -11.08 11.25
N GLY A 409 -31.91 -12.04 10.70
CA GLY A 409 -31.54 -13.45 10.66
C GLY A 409 -30.40 -13.68 9.67
N LEU A 410 -30.57 -13.15 8.46
CA LEU A 410 -29.54 -13.18 7.42
C LEU A 410 -28.30 -12.40 7.86
N ALA A 411 -28.46 -11.20 8.42
CA ALA A 411 -27.35 -10.40 8.92
C ALA A 411 -26.51 -11.16 9.97
N TYR A 412 -27.18 -11.83 10.91
CA TYR A 412 -26.50 -12.63 11.93
C TYR A 412 -25.69 -13.78 11.33
N GLN A 413 -26.23 -14.49 10.35
CA GLN A 413 -25.52 -15.57 9.66
C GLN A 413 -24.32 -15.02 8.87
N ALA A 414 -24.50 -13.92 8.14
CA ALA A 414 -23.46 -13.29 7.34
C ALA A 414 -22.26 -12.86 8.20
N PHE A 415 -22.48 -12.14 9.32
CA PHE A 415 -21.38 -11.76 10.21
C PHE A 415 -20.73 -12.96 10.89
N LYS A 416 -21.51 -14.00 11.23
CA LYS A 416 -20.95 -15.24 11.77
C LYS A 416 -20.03 -15.93 10.76
N ILE A 417 -20.42 -15.96 9.48
CA ILE A 417 -19.58 -16.48 8.41
C ILE A 417 -18.31 -15.63 8.26
N ALA A 418 -18.43 -14.30 8.27
CA ALA A 418 -17.29 -13.39 8.19
C ALA A 418 -16.24 -13.68 9.29
N VAL A 419 -16.69 -13.85 10.54
CA VAL A 419 -15.81 -14.21 11.67
C VAL A 419 -15.21 -15.61 11.54
N THR A 420 -15.93 -16.58 10.96
CA THR A 420 -15.36 -17.93 10.73
C THR A 420 -14.32 -17.96 9.63
N VAL A 421 -14.44 -17.07 8.64
CA VAL A 421 -13.48 -16.94 7.54
C VAL A 421 -12.26 -16.17 8.02
N ASP A 422 -12.46 -15.00 8.62
CA ASP A 422 -11.41 -14.22 9.28
C ASP A 422 -11.73 -14.02 10.76
N SER A 423 -10.99 -14.73 11.61
CA SER A 423 -11.13 -14.61 13.06
C SER A 423 -10.63 -13.28 13.62
N ASN A 424 -9.95 -12.45 12.82
CA ASN A 424 -9.41 -11.15 13.24
C ASN A 424 -10.30 -9.97 12.81
N HIS A 425 -11.46 -10.22 12.22
CA HIS A 425 -12.32 -9.18 11.66
C HIS A 425 -13.18 -8.50 12.75
N ALA A 426 -12.71 -7.35 13.25
CA ALA A 426 -13.27 -6.66 14.43
C ALA A 426 -14.67 -6.07 14.18
N GLU A 427 -14.94 -5.56 12.99
CA GLU A 427 -16.21 -4.93 12.61
C GLU A 427 -17.38 -5.92 12.70
N SER A 428 -17.16 -7.16 12.25
CA SER A 428 -18.16 -8.24 12.33
C SER A 428 -18.44 -8.63 13.78
N TYR A 429 -17.42 -8.72 14.66
CA TYR A 429 -17.64 -8.96 16.09
C TYR A 429 -18.46 -7.84 16.73
N ASN A 430 -18.18 -6.57 16.40
CA ASN A 430 -18.95 -5.45 16.92
C ASN A 430 -20.43 -5.54 16.50
N ASN A 431 -20.71 -5.79 15.21
CA ASN A 431 -22.10 -5.91 14.73
C ASN A 431 -22.81 -7.16 15.26
N LEU A 432 -22.10 -8.29 15.42
CA LEU A 432 -22.64 -9.46 16.13
C LEU A 432 -22.99 -9.13 17.58
N GLY A 433 -22.16 -8.37 18.29
CA GLY A 433 -22.44 -7.90 19.64
C GLY A 433 -23.72 -7.07 19.71
N VAL A 434 -23.92 -6.14 18.76
CA VAL A 434 -25.15 -5.35 18.66
C VAL A 434 -26.38 -6.23 18.38
N LEU A 435 -26.26 -7.21 17.47
CA LEU A 435 -27.36 -8.14 17.17
C LEU A 435 -27.69 -9.07 18.35
N GLU A 436 -26.68 -9.56 19.08
CA GLU A 436 -26.89 -10.38 20.28
C GLU A 436 -27.53 -9.57 21.41
N LEU A 437 -27.13 -8.30 21.58
CA LEU A 437 -27.76 -7.40 22.53
C LEU A 437 -29.26 -7.20 22.20
N ARG A 438 -29.59 -7.06 20.90
CA ARG A 438 -30.98 -6.95 20.44
C ARG A 438 -31.79 -8.23 20.67
N LYS A 439 -31.15 -9.41 20.64
CA LYS A 439 -31.76 -10.69 21.02
C LYS A 439 -31.90 -10.87 22.54
N GLY A 440 -31.25 -10.03 23.35
CA GLY A 440 -31.24 -10.11 24.81
C GLY A 440 -30.06 -10.89 25.41
N ASN A 441 -29.12 -11.36 24.58
CA ASN A 441 -27.95 -12.14 25.03
C ASN A 441 -26.82 -11.21 25.46
N VAL A 442 -26.95 -10.63 26.66
CA VAL A 442 -26.04 -9.61 27.20
C VAL A 442 -24.59 -10.10 27.34
N GLU A 443 -24.38 -11.32 27.85
CA GLU A 443 -23.03 -11.85 28.08
C GLU A 443 -22.25 -12.11 26.78
N GLN A 444 -22.93 -12.65 25.77
CA GLN A 444 -22.33 -12.88 24.45
C GLN A 444 -22.01 -11.55 23.76
N ALA A 445 -22.88 -10.55 23.90
CA ALA A 445 -22.61 -9.21 23.39
C ALA A 445 -21.36 -8.60 24.07
N ARG A 446 -21.24 -8.70 25.40
CA ARG A 446 -20.06 -8.21 26.13
C ARG A 446 -18.77 -8.88 25.65
N ALA A 447 -18.79 -10.21 25.47
CA ALA A 447 -17.64 -10.96 24.97
C ALA A 447 -17.25 -10.50 23.55
N ASN A 448 -18.22 -10.39 22.64
CA ASN A 448 -17.99 -9.94 21.26
C ASN A 448 -17.40 -8.51 21.20
N PHE A 449 -17.93 -7.57 21.99
CA PHE A 449 -17.36 -6.22 22.07
C PHE A 449 -15.95 -6.23 22.65
N GLN A 450 -15.66 -7.09 23.63
CA GLN A 450 -14.31 -7.23 24.17
C GLN A 450 -13.33 -7.80 23.14
N PHE A 451 -13.73 -8.80 22.35
CA PHE A 451 -12.90 -9.32 21.25
C PHE A 451 -12.64 -8.24 20.20
N ALA A 452 -13.68 -7.52 19.76
CA ALA A 452 -13.52 -6.42 18.80
C ALA A 452 -12.59 -5.31 19.33
N ASP A 453 -12.73 -4.92 20.60
CA ASP A 453 -11.89 -3.91 21.25
C ASP A 453 -10.42 -4.34 21.40
N ASN A 454 -10.14 -5.64 21.54
CA ASN A 454 -8.79 -6.17 21.59
C ASN A 454 -8.15 -6.30 20.19
N LEU A 455 -8.97 -6.57 19.16
CA LEU A 455 -8.50 -6.72 17.78
C LEU A 455 -8.24 -5.36 17.12
N ALA A 456 -9.10 -4.37 17.39
CA ALA A 456 -9.03 -3.05 16.77
C ALA A 456 -9.06 -1.93 17.82
N ASP A 457 -7.89 -1.62 18.38
CA ASP A 457 -7.71 -0.51 19.33
C ASP A 457 -8.02 0.88 18.73
N PHE A 458 -8.00 0.99 17.41
CA PHE A 458 -8.27 2.23 16.65
C PHE A 458 -9.75 2.46 16.35
N MET A 459 -10.62 1.51 16.70
CA MET A 459 -12.06 1.57 16.46
C MET A 459 -12.77 2.08 17.73
N PHE A 460 -13.62 3.09 17.61
CA PHE A 460 -14.30 3.67 18.78
C PHE A 460 -15.60 2.93 19.12
N GLU A 461 -16.22 2.31 18.11
CA GLU A 461 -17.52 1.68 18.16
C GLU A 461 -17.59 0.52 19.17
N PRO A 462 -16.65 -0.44 19.22
CA PRO A 462 -16.66 -1.51 20.22
C PRO A 462 -16.51 -0.97 21.64
N SER A 463 -15.60 -0.01 21.83
CA SER A 463 -15.35 0.63 23.13
C SER A 463 -16.59 1.39 23.62
N TYR A 464 -17.24 2.16 22.74
CA TYR A 464 -18.49 2.86 23.05
C TYR A 464 -19.65 1.89 23.34
N ASN A 465 -19.85 0.88 22.49
CA ASN A 465 -20.92 -0.10 22.66
C ASN A 465 -20.77 -0.91 23.96
N ARG A 466 -19.54 -1.30 24.31
CA ARG A 466 -19.24 -1.92 25.60
C ARG A 466 -19.51 -0.98 26.77
N ALA A 467 -19.11 0.28 26.66
CA ALA A 467 -19.36 1.26 27.70
C ALA A 467 -20.86 1.49 27.94
N LEU A 468 -21.65 1.61 26.87
CA LEU A 468 -23.09 1.75 26.93
C LEU A 468 -23.75 0.52 27.57
N LEU A 469 -23.26 -0.68 27.23
CA LEU A 469 -23.73 -1.93 27.84
C LEU A 469 -23.40 -1.99 29.34
N ALA A 470 -22.16 -1.67 29.73
CA ALA A 470 -21.72 -1.65 31.13
C ALA A 470 -22.52 -0.63 31.95
N TYR A 471 -22.79 0.56 31.39
CA TYR A 471 -23.64 1.57 32.00
C TYR A 471 -25.05 1.05 32.28
N LYS A 472 -25.65 0.32 31.33
CA LYS A 472 -26.99 -0.30 31.50
C LYS A 472 -27.02 -1.40 32.55
N ILE A 473 -25.92 -2.14 32.73
CA ILE A 473 -25.78 -3.20 33.74
C ILE A 473 -25.49 -2.61 35.14
N GLY A 474 -24.96 -1.38 35.21
CA GLY A 474 -24.56 -0.70 36.44
C GLY A 474 -23.07 -0.83 36.78
N ASP A 475 -22.24 -1.35 35.86
CA ASP A 475 -20.79 -1.41 35.99
C ASP A 475 -20.17 -0.07 35.54
N PHE A 476 -20.27 0.94 36.41
CA PHE A 476 -19.84 2.31 36.09
C PHE A 476 -18.32 2.45 35.92
N GLN A 477 -17.54 1.59 36.59
CA GLN A 477 -16.08 1.62 36.48
C GLN A 477 -15.63 1.15 35.09
N ASP A 478 -16.10 -0.01 34.61
CA ASP A 478 -15.79 -0.49 33.26
C ASP A 478 -16.30 0.52 32.22
N ALA A 479 -17.52 1.05 32.40
CA ALA A 479 -18.08 2.07 31.53
C ALA A 479 -17.17 3.31 31.40
N TYR A 480 -16.71 3.89 32.51
CA TYR A 480 -15.84 5.07 32.48
C TYR A 480 -14.51 4.81 31.77
N THR A 481 -13.87 3.65 32.04
CA THR A 481 -12.61 3.30 31.35
C THR A 481 -12.79 3.12 29.84
N LYS A 482 -13.94 2.57 29.40
CA LYS A 482 -14.20 2.33 27.99
C LYS A 482 -14.67 3.57 27.23
N VAL A 483 -15.46 4.45 27.86
CA VAL A 483 -15.79 5.76 27.26
C VAL A 483 -14.54 6.62 27.10
N THR A 484 -13.66 6.63 28.09
CA THR A 484 -12.40 7.39 27.98
C THR A 484 -11.50 6.85 26.86
N LYS A 485 -11.42 5.52 26.69
CA LYS A 485 -10.76 4.91 25.52
C LYS A 485 -11.41 5.34 24.20
N ALA A 486 -12.75 5.28 24.10
CA ALA A 486 -13.48 5.70 22.91
C ALA A 486 -13.22 7.18 22.55
N LEU A 487 -13.17 8.08 23.54
CA LEU A 487 -12.87 9.50 23.34
C LEU A 487 -11.41 9.77 22.99
N ASN A 488 -10.48 8.91 23.40
CA ASN A 488 -9.09 9.03 22.96
C ASN A 488 -8.94 8.70 21.47
N VAL A 489 -9.77 7.79 20.96
CA VAL A 489 -9.81 7.41 19.54
C VAL A 489 -10.60 8.45 18.73
N TYR A 490 -11.84 8.75 19.14
CA TYR A 490 -12.70 9.74 18.51
C TYR A 490 -13.14 10.82 19.53
N PRO A 491 -12.38 11.93 19.65
CA PRO A 491 -12.65 12.97 20.64
C PRO A 491 -13.99 13.71 20.47
N ASP A 492 -14.47 13.87 19.23
CA ASP A 492 -15.66 14.66 18.93
C ASP A 492 -16.96 13.83 18.96
N HIS A 493 -16.90 12.55 19.38
CA HIS A 493 -18.08 11.71 19.44
C HIS A 493 -19.11 12.22 20.47
N ALA A 494 -20.20 12.80 19.99
CA ALA A 494 -21.24 13.43 20.83
C ALA A 494 -21.78 12.49 21.91
N ASP A 495 -22.11 11.26 21.56
CA ASP A 495 -22.71 10.31 22.51
C ASP A 495 -21.71 9.82 23.56
N SER A 496 -20.42 9.70 23.21
CA SER A 496 -19.38 9.38 24.21
C SER A 496 -19.15 10.54 25.18
N ILE A 497 -19.18 11.79 24.69
CA ILE A 497 -19.06 12.98 25.54
C ILE A 497 -20.22 13.04 26.53
N GLU A 498 -21.45 12.80 26.05
CA GLU A 498 -22.64 12.78 26.88
C GLU A 498 -22.60 11.66 27.92
N LEU A 499 -22.26 10.43 27.50
CA LEU A 499 -22.14 9.29 28.41
C LEU A 499 -21.06 9.52 29.48
N LYS A 500 -19.92 10.12 29.11
CA LYS A 500 -18.87 10.50 30.06
C LYS A 500 -19.39 11.52 31.08
N ARG A 501 -20.09 12.56 30.61
CA ARG A 501 -20.67 13.60 31.49
C ARG A 501 -21.65 13.00 32.48
N GLN A 502 -22.51 12.07 32.02
CA GLN A 502 -23.45 11.37 32.89
C GLN A 502 -22.71 10.56 33.96
N LEU A 503 -21.69 9.77 33.57
CA LEU A 503 -20.87 9.01 34.51
C LEU A 503 -20.15 9.90 35.53
N GLU A 504 -19.59 11.03 35.11
CA GLU A 504 -18.94 12.00 36.01
C GLU A 504 -19.95 12.58 37.02
N GLN A 505 -21.18 12.91 36.59
CA GLN A 505 -22.23 13.35 37.50
C GLN A 505 -22.56 12.28 38.55
N PHE A 506 -22.71 11.01 38.15
CA PHE A 506 -22.93 9.91 39.09
C PHE A 506 -21.76 9.74 40.08
N LEU A 507 -20.52 9.84 39.62
CA LEU A 507 -19.33 9.71 40.46
C LEU A 507 -19.16 10.87 41.45
N THR A 508 -19.66 12.07 41.12
CA THR A 508 -19.63 13.23 42.03
C THR A 508 -20.78 13.28 43.04
N MET A 509 -21.86 12.51 42.82
CA MET A 509 -23.03 12.45 43.72
C MET A 509 -22.93 11.37 44.81
N ILE A 510 -21.99 10.43 44.68
CA ILE A 510 -21.65 9.41 45.67
C ILE A 510 -20.52 9.96 46.55
#